data_AF-A0AA96ZDS4-F1
#
_entry.id   AF-A0AA96ZDS4-F1
#
_cell.length_a   1.000
_cell.length_b   1.000
_cell.length_c   1.000
_cell.angle_alpha   90.00
_cell.angle_beta   90.00
_cell.angle_gamma   90.00
#
_symmetry.space_group_name_H-M   'P 1'
#
loop_
_entity.id
_entity.type
_entity.pdbx_description
1 polymer ?
#
loop_
_entity_poly.entity_id
_entity_poly.type
_entity_poly.pdbx_seq_one_letter_code
_entity_poly.pdbx_strand_id
1 'polypeptide(L)'
;MPLQELLDALDTLIQALNKAGKPPAAFFADRAAELRQASPGDAGVRDNLQALATCMPMAQYGDFSLEEEALLGKVVDLAGDCLKALP
;
A
#
# COMPACT_ATOMS: atom_id res chain seq x y z
N MET A 1 13.67 -4.04 -7.63
CA MET A 1 12.68 -3.71 -6.59
C MET A 1 11.29 -3.92 -7.19
N PRO A 2 10.39 -4.68 -6.55
CA PRO A 2 9.04 -4.95 -7.08
C PRO A 2 8.08 -3.75 -6.95
N LEU A 3 8.59 -2.52 -7.12
CA LEU A 3 7.82 -1.30 -6.90
C LEU A 3 6.61 -1.21 -7.83
N GLN A 4 6.75 -1.64 -9.09
CA GLN A 4 5.64 -1.67 -10.03
C GLN A 4 4.52 -2.60 -9.55
N GLU A 5 4.87 -3.80 -9.08
CA GLU A 5 3.89 -4.77 -8.55
C GLU A 5 3.17 -4.22 -7.31
N LEU A 6 3.90 -3.51 -6.45
CA LEU A 6 3.31 -2.81 -5.30
C LEU A 6 2.32 -1.73 -5.75
N LEU A 7 2.67 -0.91 -6.74
CA LEU A 7 1.80 0.14 -7.27
C LEU A 7 0.53 -0.45 -7.91
N ASP A 8 0.65 -1.54 -8.65
CA ASP A 8 -0.50 -2.24 -9.26
C ASP A 8 -1.41 -2.85 -8.17
N ALA A 9 -0.81 -3.41 -7.10
CA ALA A 9 -1.57 -3.92 -5.96
C ALA A 9 -2.29 -2.80 -5.20
N LEU A 10 -1.63 -1.65 -5.02
CA LEU A 10 -2.24 -0.45 -4.42
C LEU A 10 -3.43 0.04 -5.24
N ASP A 11 -3.29 0.14 -6.56
CA ASP A 11 -4.40 0.56 -7.44
C ASP A 11 -5.61 -0.37 -7.32
N THR A 12 -5.36 -1.69 -7.25
CA THR A 12 -6.41 -2.69 -7.07
C THR A 12 -7.12 -2.53 -5.73
N LEU A 13 -6.37 -2.36 -4.63
CA LEU A 13 -6.92 -2.13 -3.30
C LEU A 13 -7.73 -0.82 -3.24
N ILE A 14 -7.16 0.27 -3.76
CA ILE A 14 -7.81 1.59 -3.80
C ILE A 14 -9.15 1.52 -4.53
N GLN A 15 -9.19 0.84 -5.69
CA GLN A 15 -10.43 0.65 -6.45
C GLN A 15 -11.49 -0.13 -5.65
N ALA A 16 -11.10 -1.22 -4.99
CA ALA A 16 -12.00 -2.01 -4.16
C ALA A 16 -12.59 -1.19 -3.01
N LEU A 17 -11.74 -0.46 -2.27
CA LEU A 17 -12.15 0.36 -1.14
C LEU A 17 -13.03 1.55 -1.56
N ASN A 18 -12.69 2.23 -2.66
CA ASN A 18 -13.51 3.32 -3.19
C ASN A 18 -14.89 2.84 -3.63
N LYS A 19 -14.98 1.66 -4.26
CA LYS A 19 -16.25 1.06 -4.64
C LYS A 19 -17.12 0.75 -3.42
N ALA A 20 -16.50 0.39 -2.30
CA ALA A 20 -17.17 0.15 -1.02
C ALA A 20 -17.41 1.43 -0.20
N GLY A 21 -16.96 2.60 -0.66
CA GLY A 21 -17.08 3.87 0.07
C GLY A 21 -16.22 3.94 1.34
N LYS A 22 -15.13 3.18 1.41
CA LYS A 22 -14.31 3.02 2.62
C LYS A 22 -13.28 4.15 2.77
N PRO A 23 -13.29 4.90 3.89
CA PRO A 23 -12.38 6.02 4.13
C PRO A 23 -10.87 5.70 4.00
N PRO A 24 -10.39 4.50 4.38
CA PRO A 24 -8.98 4.16 4.22
C PRO A 24 -8.43 4.21 2.78
N ALA A 25 -9.29 4.25 1.74
CA ALA A 25 -8.84 4.39 0.36
C ALA A 25 -7.93 5.60 0.13
N ALA A 26 -8.20 6.73 0.81
CA ALA A 26 -7.40 7.95 0.70
C ALA A 26 -5.96 7.74 1.18
N PHE A 27 -5.78 7.03 2.30
CA PHE A 27 -4.45 6.70 2.82
C PHE A 27 -3.61 5.95 1.78
N PHE A 28 -4.17 4.94 1.11
CA PHE A 28 -3.44 4.18 0.09
C PHE A 28 -3.16 5.02 -1.16
N ALA A 29 -4.10 5.88 -1.55
CA ALA A 29 -3.94 6.76 -2.72
C ALA A 29 -2.80 7.78 -2.53
N ASP A 30 -2.72 8.41 -1.35
CA ASP A 30 -1.65 9.37 -1.03
C ASP A 30 -0.27 8.70 -1.11
N ARG A 31 -0.14 7.53 -0.48
CA ARG A 31 1.10 6.73 -0.47
C ARG A 31 1.50 6.27 -1.87
N ALA A 32 0.54 5.85 -2.69
CA ALA A 32 0.79 5.49 -4.08
C ALA A 32 1.24 6.69 -4.92
N ALA A 33 0.69 7.88 -4.68
CA ALA A 33 1.11 9.10 -5.37
C ALA A 33 2.54 9.51 -4.99
N GLU A 34 2.88 9.47 -3.70
CA GLU A 34 4.23 9.76 -3.21
C GLU A 34 5.26 8.78 -3.79
N LEU A 35 4.97 7.48 -3.78
CA LEU A 35 5.85 6.45 -4.34
C LEU A 35 6.08 6.58 -5.85
N ARG A 36 5.10 7.11 -6.60
CA ARG A 36 5.24 7.36 -8.05
C ARG A 36 6.13 8.55 -8.38
N GLN A 37 6.21 9.53 -7.48
CA GLN A 37 6.97 10.76 -7.66
C GLN A 37 8.39 10.67 -7.10
N ALA A 38 8.61 9.77 -6.14
CA ALA A 38 9.87 9.66 -5.43
C ALA A 38 10.98 9.00 -6.26
N SER A 39 12.20 9.48 -6.08
CA SER A 39 13.38 8.84 -6.67
C SER A 39 13.85 7.66 -5.81
N PRO A 40 14.39 6.58 -6.40
CA PRO A 40 14.96 5.48 -5.62
C PRO A 40 16.06 5.99 -4.69
N GLY A 41 15.86 5.91 -3.37
CA GLY A 41 16.78 6.40 -2.34
C GLY A 41 16.27 7.59 -1.52
N ASP A 42 15.12 8.17 -1.87
CA ASP A 42 14.48 9.20 -1.03
C ASP A 42 14.04 8.62 0.32
N ALA A 43 14.29 9.36 1.40
CA ALA A 43 13.81 9.00 2.74
C ALA A 43 12.28 8.79 2.76
N GLY A 44 11.56 9.59 1.96
CA GLY A 44 10.12 9.44 1.76
C GLY A 44 9.72 8.07 1.19
N VAL A 45 10.52 7.44 0.33
CA VAL A 45 10.22 6.08 -0.17
C VAL A 45 10.25 5.09 0.98
N ARG A 46 11.27 5.14 1.83
CA ARG A 46 11.40 4.21 2.96
C ARG A 46 10.23 4.37 3.94
N ASP A 47 9.87 5.60 4.28
CA ASP A 47 8.75 5.88 5.18
C ASP A 47 7.40 5.43 4.62
N ASN A 48 7.19 5.64 3.32
CA ASN A 48 5.99 5.16 2.61
C ASN A 48 5.89 3.63 2.62
N LEU A 49 6.98 2.96 2.26
CA LEU A 49 7.00 1.50 2.26
C LEU A 49 6.85 0.93 3.67
N GLN A 50 7.40 1.57 4.71
CA GLN A 50 7.26 1.12 6.09
C GLN A 50 5.83 1.29 6.62
N ALA A 51 5.17 2.39 6.26
CA ALA A 51 3.75 2.57 6.57
C ALA A 51 2.90 1.47 5.90
N LEU A 52 3.16 1.16 4.63
CA LEU A 52 2.45 0.11 3.88
C LEU A 52 2.76 -1.30 4.41
N ALA A 53 3.99 -1.57 4.84
CA ALA A 53 4.39 -2.88 5.37
C ALA A 53 3.85 -3.17 6.79
N THR A 54 3.22 -2.18 7.44
CA THR A 54 2.70 -2.32 8.81
C THR A 54 1.22 -1.99 8.95
N CYS A 55 0.53 -1.68 7.84
CA CYS A 55 -0.86 -1.22 7.87
C CYS A 55 -1.92 -2.34 7.88
N MET A 56 -1.53 -3.62 8.04
CA MET A 56 -2.49 -4.72 8.14
C MET A 56 -3.61 -4.50 9.19
N PRO A 57 -3.34 -3.92 10.39
CA PRO A 57 -4.39 -3.63 11.36
C PRO A 57 -5.47 -2.66 10.86
N MET A 58 -5.23 -1.87 9.80
CA MET A 58 -6.25 -0.99 9.21
C MET A 58 -7.47 -1.76 8.70
N ALA A 59 -7.32 -3.02 8.31
CA ALA A 59 -8.45 -3.86 7.92
C ALA A 59 -9.51 -3.97 9.01
N GLN A 60 -9.08 -4.07 10.28
CA GLN A 60 -9.98 -4.25 11.42
C GLN A 60 -10.79 -2.98 11.71
N TYR A 61 -10.16 -1.81 11.61
CA TYR A 61 -10.82 -0.53 11.86
C TYR A 61 -11.56 0.02 10.62
N GLY A 62 -11.17 -0.43 9.43
CA GLY A 62 -11.74 -0.03 8.15
C GLY A 62 -12.93 -0.88 7.69
N ASP A 63 -13.34 -1.87 8.49
CA ASP A 63 -14.41 -2.83 8.18
C ASP A 63 -14.17 -3.57 6.86
N PHE A 64 -12.95 -4.08 6.67
CA PHE A 64 -12.57 -4.70 5.40
C PHE A 64 -13.29 -6.03 5.19
N SER A 65 -13.66 -6.32 3.94
CA SER A 65 -14.12 -7.66 3.57
C SER A 65 -12.93 -8.62 3.47
N LEU A 66 -13.18 -9.93 3.49
CA LEU A 66 -12.12 -10.92 3.29
C LEU A 66 -11.33 -10.71 1.99
N GLU A 67 -11.99 -10.24 0.92
CA GLU A 67 -11.33 -9.94 -0.35
C GLU A 67 -10.42 -8.71 -0.24
N GLU A 68 -10.88 -7.65 0.43
CA GLU A 68 -10.09 -6.45 0.67
C GLU A 68 -8.92 -6.70 1.63
N GLU A 69 -9.11 -7.56 2.64
CA GLU A 69 -8.03 -8.01 3.52
C GLU A 69 -6.96 -8.79 2.75
N ALA A 70 -7.34 -9.64 1.80
CA ALA A 70 -6.39 -10.34 0.94
C ALA A 70 -5.62 -9.36 0.04
N LEU A 71 -6.29 -8.34 -0.51
CA LEU A 71 -5.64 -7.27 -1.27
C LEU A 71 -4.67 -6.46 -0.40
N LEU A 72 -5.06 -6.13 0.84
CA LEU A 72 -4.21 -5.45 1.80
C LEU A 72 -2.99 -6.29 2.17
N GLY A 73 -3.17 -7.58 2.45
CA GLY A 73 -2.08 -8.51 2.73
C GLY A 73 -1.04 -8.54 1.60
N LYS A 74 -1.50 -8.57 0.34
CA LYS A 74 -0.60 -8.48 -0.83
C LYS A 74 0.19 -7.18 -0.86
N VAL A 75 -0.44 -6.04 -0.53
CA VAL A 75 0.24 -4.74 -0.45
C VAL A 75 1.30 -4.74 0.66
N VAL A 76 0.97 -5.28 1.83
CA VAL A 76 1.88 -5.40 2.99
C VAL A 76 3.11 -6.24 2.62
N ASP A 77 2.90 -7.40 2.00
CA ASP A 77 3.98 -8.31 1.59
C ASP A 77 4.91 -7.64 0.55
N LEU A 78 4.33 -7.06 -0.50
CA LEU A 78 5.09 -6.39 -1.56
C LEU A 78 5.85 -5.16 -1.04
N ALA A 79 5.27 -4.41 -0.10
CA ALA A 79 5.94 -3.29 0.56
C ALA A 79 7.13 -3.77 1.40
N GLY A 80 6.97 -4.88 2.13
CA GLY A 80 8.05 -5.52 2.86
C GLY A 80 9.20 -5.97 1.95
N ASP A 81 8.89 -6.53 0.79
CA ASP A 81 9.90 -6.92 -0.18
C ASP A 81 10.59 -5.72 -0.85
N CYS A 82 9.86 -4.63 -1.09
CA CYS A 82 10.45 -3.37 -1.55
C CYS A 82 11.42 -2.80 -0.50
N LEU A 83 11.08 -2.83 0.80
CA LEU A 83 11.96 -2.38 1.88
C LEU A 83 13.26 -3.18 1.95
N LYS A 84 13.20 -4.51 1.80
CA LYS A 84 14.38 -5.38 1.80
C LYS A 84 15.28 -5.13 0.58
N ALA A 85 14.70 -4.65 -0.52
CA ALA A 85 15.40 -4.36 -1.77
C ALA A 85 15.96 -2.93 -1.85
N LEU A 86 15.64 -2.06 -0.89
CA LEU A 86 16.27 -0.74 -0.79
C LEU A 86 17.72 -0.90 -0.31
N PRO A 87 18.67 -0.11 -0.87
CA PRO A 87 20.08 -0.13 -0.46
C PRO A 87 20.31 0.39 0.97
#